data_AF-A0A5C3LAF7-F1
#
_entry.id   AF-A0A5C3LAF7-F1
#
_cell.length_a   1.000
_cell.length_b   1.000
_cell.length_c   1.000
_cell.angle_alpha   90.00
_cell.angle_beta   90.00
_cell.angle_gamma   90.00
#
_symmetry.space_group_name_H-M   'P 1'
#
loop_
_entity.id
_entity.type
_entity.pdbx_description
1 polymer ?
#
loop_
_entity_poly.entity_id
_entity_poly.type
_entity_poly.pdbx_seq_one_letter_code
_entity_poly.pdbx_strand_id
1 'polypeptide(L)'
;MMGISLWIVPNKEDSEHLKVLMSPMHPTDGLEPESYPRFEPHVTLVGVAEDRIDEAKAIISQTPAPHIHLDTIQVGDVYFRSVYLAVRLTDDLLALHKRLGGTLKN
;
A
#
# COMPACT_ATOMS: atom_id res chain seq x y z
N MET A 1 -9.77 -3.40 19.12
CA MET A 1 -10.42 -2.98 17.85
C MET A 1 -9.57 -3.53 16.72
N MET A 2 -10.13 -4.43 15.91
CA MET A 2 -9.49 -4.88 14.68
C MET A 2 -9.75 -3.83 13.61
N GLY A 3 -8.68 -3.31 13.01
CA GLY A 3 -8.74 -2.35 11.92
C GLY A 3 -8.37 -3.04 10.61
N ILE A 4 -9.03 -2.66 9.53
CA ILE A 4 -8.73 -3.14 8.17
C ILE A 4 -7.92 -2.06 7.47
N SER A 5 -6.91 -2.47 6.70
CA SER A 5 -6.17 -1.56 5.84
C SER A 5 -6.68 -1.68 4.41
N LEU A 6 -7.07 -0.56 3.81
CA LEU A 6 -7.38 -0.48 2.39
C LEU A 6 -6.10 -0.22 1.60
N TRP A 7 -5.88 -1.04 0.59
CA TRP A 7 -4.70 -1.04 -0.25
C TRP A 7 -5.07 -0.76 -1.70
N ILE A 8 -4.24 0.02 -2.38
CA ILE A 8 -4.23 0.11 -3.83
C ILE A 8 -3.24 -0.95 -4.31
N VAL A 9 -3.74 -1.90 -5.10
CA VAL A 9 -2.94 -3.00 -5.65
C VAL A 9 -2.66 -2.70 -7.12
N PRO A 10 -1.40 -2.82 -7.58
CA PRO A 10 -1.07 -2.64 -8.99
C PRO A 10 -1.80 -3.67 -9.87
N ASN A 11 -1.85 -3.40 -11.17
CA ASN A 11 -2.29 -4.43 -12.12
C ASN A 11 -1.29 -5.62 -12.10
N LYS A 12 -1.64 -6.69 -12.82
CA LYS A 12 -0.85 -7.91 -12.84
C LYS A 12 0.58 -7.69 -13.34
N GLU A 13 0.76 -6.97 -14.44
CA GLU A 13 2.07 -6.74 -15.04
C GLU A 13 3.00 -5.97 -14.10
N ASP A 14 2.51 -4.85 -13.56
CA ASP A 14 3.27 -4.04 -12.60
C ASP A 14 3.57 -4.81 -11.31
N SER A 15 2.63 -5.63 -10.84
CA SER A 15 2.84 -6.46 -9.66
C SER A 15 3.98 -7.45 -9.84
N GLU A 16 4.07 -8.11 -10.99
CA GLU A 16 5.16 -9.05 -11.26
C GLU A 16 6.52 -8.34 -11.37
N HIS A 17 6.57 -7.17 -12.02
CA HIS A 17 7.79 -6.36 -12.06
C HIS A 17 8.24 -5.91 -10.65
N LEU A 18 7.30 -5.47 -9.81
CA LEU A 18 7.60 -5.06 -8.44
C LEU A 18 8.05 -6.23 -7.56
N LYS A 19 7.47 -7.43 -7.72
CA LYS A 19 7.89 -8.64 -6.99
C LYS A 19 9.34 -9.02 -7.27
N VAL A 20 9.83 -8.79 -8.49
CA VAL A 20 11.25 -8.99 -8.81
C VAL A 20 12.12 -8.02 -8.01
N LEU A 21 11.74 -6.75 -7.92
CA LEU A 21 12.47 -5.73 -7.14
C LEU A 21 12.40 -5.97 -5.62
N MET A 22 11.30 -6.53 -5.13
CA MET A 22 11.08 -6.85 -3.71
C MET A 22 11.77 -8.16 -3.29
N SER A 23 12.26 -8.96 -4.24
CA SER A 23 12.97 -10.19 -3.94
C SER A 23 14.38 -9.88 -3.42
N PRO A 24 14.88 -10.60 -2.39
CA PRO A 24 16.24 -10.38 -1.88
C PRO A 24 17.26 -10.51 -3.01
N MET A 25 18.10 -9.48 -3.20
CA MET A 25 19.16 -9.48 -4.22
C MET A 25 20.45 -10.15 -3.72
N HIS A 26 20.51 -10.53 -2.44
CA HIS A 26 21.65 -11.15 -1.78
C HIS A 26 21.26 -12.47 -1.11
N PRO A 27 22.22 -13.38 -0.87
CA PRO A 27 21.97 -14.57 -0.07
C PRO A 27 21.45 -14.15 1.31
N THR A 28 20.28 -14.65 1.66
CA THR A 28 19.69 -14.47 3.00
C THR A 28 20.09 -15.59 3.95
N ASP A 29 21.16 -16.33 3.62
CA ASP A 29 21.64 -17.47 4.42
C ASP A 29 22.05 -16.98 5.81
N GLY A 30 21.42 -17.54 6.85
CA GLY A 30 21.64 -17.14 8.24
C GLY A 30 20.74 -15.98 8.73
N LEU A 31 19.82 -15.48 7.91
CA LEU A 31 18.75 -14.58 8.35
C LEU A 31 17.46 -15.37 8.58
N GLU A 32 16.77 -15.06 9.68
CA GLU A 32 15.48 -15.68 9.98
C GLU A 32 14.46 -15.34 8.87
N PRO A 33 13.62 -16.29 8.41
CA PRO A 33 12.63 -16.06 7.36
C PRO A 33 11.72 -14.84 7.61
N GLU A 34 11.45 -14.52 8.87
CA GLU A 34 10.65 -13.37 9.30
C GLU A 34 11.33 -12.02 8.99
N SER A 35 12.63 -12.02 8.71
CA SER A 35 13.40 -10.80 8.40
C SER A 35 13.08 -10.23 7.01
N TYR A 36 12.51 -11.04 6.11
CA TYR A 36 12.10 -10.65 4.76
C TYR A 36 10.71 -11.23 4.43
N PRO A 37 9.64 -10.70 5.05
CA PRO A 37 8.30 -11.19 4.80
C PRO A 37 7.95 -10.99 3.32
N ARG A 38 7.36 -12.02 2.72
CA ARG A 38 6.77 -11.90 1.37
C ARG A 38 5.39 -11.28 1.51
N PHE A 39 5.13 -10.25 0.72
CA PHE A 39 3.82 -9.61 0.64
C PHE A 39 3.57 -9.10 -0.78
N GLU A 40 2.30 -8.92 -1.14
CA GLU A 40 1.92 -8.36 -2.44
C GLU A 40 2.28 -6.88 -2.50
N PRO A 41 2.80 -6.38 -3.64
CA PRO A 41 3.08 -4.95 -3.79
C PRO A 41 1.79 -4.15 -3.63
N HIS A 42 1.81 -3.14 -2.77
CA HIS A 42 0.64 -2.32 -2.51
C HIS A 42 1.03 -0.91 -2.04
N VAL A 43 0.10 0.04 -2.22
CA VAL A 43 0.14 1.34 -1.56
C VAL A 43 -0.93 1.34 -0.47
N THR A 44 -0.53 1.53 0.78
CA THR A 44 -1.48 1.70 1.89
C THR A 44 -2.21 3.03 1.73
N LEU A 45 -3.52 2.97 1.51
CA LEU A 45 -4.35 4.14 1.32
C LEU A 45 -4.88 4.65 2.65
N VAL A 46 -5.58 3.82 3.42
CA VAL A 46 -6.21 4.25 4.68
C VAL A 46 -6.57 3.05 5.56
N GLY A 47 -6.49 3.22 6.88
CA GLY A 47 -7.07 2.29 7.86
C GLY A 47 -8.54 2.59 8.12
N VAL A 48 -9.35 1.55 8.25
CA VAL A 48 -10.82 1.59 8.36
C VAL A 48 -11.26 0.68 9.51
N ALA A 49 -12.27 1.12 10.28
CA ALA A 49 -12.90 0.27 11.28
C ALA A 49 -13.73 -0.84 10.59
N GLU A 50 -13.72 -2.05 11.16
CA GLU A 50 -14.35 -3.23 10.56
C GLU A 50 -15.86 -3.07 10.30
N ASP A 51 -16.55 -2.28 11.13
CA ASP A 51 -17.97 -1.94 10.99
C ASP A 51 -18.28 -0.96 9.85
N ARG A 52 -17.26 -0.36 9.22
CA ARG A 52 -17.40 0.63 8.12
C ARG A 52 -17.02 0.07 6.74
N ILE A 53 -16.83 -1.24 6.60
CA ILE A 53 -16.44 -1.88 5.34
C ILE A 53 -17.43 -1.58 4.20
N ASP A 54 -18.73 -1.61 4.47
CA ASP A 54 -19.73 -1.45 3.41
C ASP A 54 -19.79 0.01 2.90
N GLU A 55 -19.54 0.98 3.77
CA GLU A 55 -19.36 2.38 3.35
C GLU A 55 -18.09 2.56 2.52
N ALA A 56 -16.99 1.90 2.90
CA ALA A 56 -15.77 1.90 2.12
C ALA A 56 -16.01 1.33 0.71
N LYS A 57 -16.71 0.21 0.59
CA LYS A 57 -17.09 -0.39 -0.70
C LYS A 57 -17.94 0.56 -1.55
N ALA A 58 -18.90 1.26 -0.92
CA ALA A 58 -19.76 2.22 -1.62
C ALA A 58 -18.99 3.43 -2.17
N ILE A 59 -17.99 3.93 -1.44
CA ILE A 59 -17.11 5.01 -1.92
C ILE A 59 -16.22 4.51 -3.07
N ILE A 60 -15.62 3.33 -2.91
CA ILE A 60 -14.70 2.75 -3.91
C ILE A 60 -15.41 2.48 -5.23
N SER A 61 -16.64 1.94 -5.20
CA SER A 61 -17.39 1.63 -6.43
C SER A 61 -17.72 2.86 -7.30
N GLN A 62 -17.68 4.05 -6.71
CA GLN A 62 -17.90 5.33 -7.38
C GLN A 62 -16.61 6.08 -7.68
N THR A 63 -15.45 5.51 -7.35
CA THR A 63 -14.16 6.16 -7.51
C THR A 63 -13.41 5.52 -8.68
N PRO A 64 -12.97 6.30 -9.68
CA PRO A 64 -12.05 5.81 -10.71
C PRO A 64 -10.77 5.24 -10.08
N ALA A 65 -10.17 4.25 -10.73
CA ALA A 65 -8.88 3.73 -10.30
C ALA A 65 -7.81 4.84 -10.38
N PRO A 66 -7.08 5.14 -9.29
CA PRO A 66 -6.08 6.20 -9.30
C PRO A 66 -4.84 5.77 -10.09
N HIS A 67 -4.25 6.71 -10.84
CA HIS A 67 -2.92 6.53 -11.40
C HIS A 67 -1.86 6.78 -10.32
N ILE A 68 -1.02 5.78 -10.08
CA ILE A 68 0.06 5.84 -9.09
C ILE A 68 1.37 6.12 -9.80
N HIS A 69 2.05 7.19 -9.38
CA HIS A 69 3.38 7.54 -9.86
C HIS A 69 4.41 7.23 -8.78
N LEU A 70 5.35 6.34 -9.08
CA LEU A 70 6.50 6.06 -8.23
C LEU A 70 7.60 7.08 -8.55
N ASP A 71 8.31 7.53 -7.53
CA ASP A 71 9.32 8.59 -7.66
C ASP A 71 10.73 8.04 -7.40
N THR A 72 11.00 7.62 -6.17
CA THR A 72 12.34 7.17 -5.74
C THR A 72 12.25 5.99 -4.78
N ILE A 73 13.31 5.18 -4.71
CA ILE A 73 13.50 4.22 -3.62
C ILE A 73 14.03 5.00 -2.41
N GLN A 74 13.42 4.76 -1.25
CA GLN A 74 13.82 5.35 0.02
C GLN A 74 14.11 4.26 1.05
N VAL A 75 14.99 4.60 1.99
CA VAL A 75 15.39 3.74 3.11
C VAL A 75 14.99 4.44 4.39
N GLY A 76 14.35 3.72 5.30
CA GLY A 76 13.96 4.21 6.61
C GLY A 76 14.55 3.35 7.73
N ASP A 77 14.20 3.71 8.96
CA ASP A 77 14.79 3.19 10.20
C ASP A 77 13.84 2.26 10.98
N VAL A 78 12.64 2.01 10.46
CA VAL A 78 11.64 1.13 11.06
C VAL A 78 11.30 -0.03 10.14
N TYR A 79 10.95 -1.18 10.71
CA TYR A 79 10.71 -2.44 9.99
C TYR A 79 9.86 -2.30 8.71
N PHE A 80 8.66 -1.72 8.82
CA PHE A 80 7.72 -1.54 7.69
C PHE A 80 8.10 -0.44 6.69
N ARG A 81 9.16 0.33 6.96
CA ARG A 81 9.71 1.35 6.07
C ARG A 81 11.23 1.19 5.91
N SER A 82 11.73 -0.03 6.02
CA SER A 82 13.15 -0.32 5.87
C SER A 82 13.63 0.01 4.45
N VAL A 83 12.90 -0.47 3.43
CA VAL A 83 13.04 -0.06 2.03
C VAL A 83 11.65 0.08 1.42
N TYR A 84 11.37 1.20 0.77
CA TYR A 84 10.07 1.45 0.14
C TYR A 84 10.19 2.35 -1.08
N LEU A 85 9.18 2.30 -1.96
CA LEU A 85 9.04 3.22 -3.09
C LEU A 85 8.21 4.43 -2.66
N ALA A 86 8.78 5.62 -2.81
CA ALA A 86 8.06 6.86 -2.60
C ALA A 86 7.02 7.04 -3.72
N VAL A 87 5.78 7.30 -3.33
CA VAL A 87 4.69 7.64 -4.25
C VAL A 87 4.62 9.15 -4.36
N ARG A 88 4.58 9.66 -5.59
CA ARG A 88 4.30 11.07 -5.86
C ARG A 88 2.84 11.37 -5.53
N LEU A 89 2.63 12.34 -4.65
CA LEU A 89 1.30 12.80 -4.30
C LEU A 89 0.67 13.54 -5.49
N THR A 90 -0.46 13.04 -5.95
CA THR A 90 -1.32 13.70 -6.93
C THR A 90 -2.60 14.18 -6.26
N ASP A 91 -3.26 15.17 -6.85
CA ASP A 91 -4.52 15.70 -6.32
C ASP A 91 -5.60 14.62 -6.22
N ASP A 92 -5.68 13.72 -7.22
CA ASP A 92 -6.63 12.61 -7.23
C ASP A 92 -6.39 11.63 -6.09
N LEU A 93 -5.12 11.25 -5.84
CA LEU A 93 -4.77 10.34 -4.75
C LEU A 93 -5.06 10.97 -3.38
N LEU A 94 -4.76 12.27 -3.22
CA LEU A 94 -5.05 13.02 -2.01
C LEU A 94 -6.55 13.18 -1.78
N ALA A 95 -7.32 13.44 -2.83
CA ALA A 95 -8.78 13.54 -2.77
C ALA A 95 -9.41 12.21 -2.34
N LEU A 96 -8.95 11.09 -2.91
CA LEU A 96 -9.40 9.76 -2.52
C LEU A 96 -9.06 9.45 -1.05
N HIS A 97 -7.82 9.71 -0.64
CA HIS A 97 -7.40 9.52 0.75
C HIS A 97 -8.26 10.34 1.72
N LYS A 98 -8.54 11.61 1.40
CA LYS A 98 -9.38 12.49 2.23
C LYS A 98 -10.82 12.02 2.27
N ARG A 99 -11.40 11.61 1.12
CA ARG A 99 -12.79 11.12 1.05
C ARG A 99 -12.97 9.90 1.95
N LEU A 100 -12.09 8.92 1.84
CA LEU A 100 -12.15 7.72 2.68
C LEU A 100 -11.76 8.02 4.14
N GLY A 101 -10.69 8.77 4.37
CA GLY A 101 -10.20 9.08 5.72
C GLY A 101 -11.17 9.95 6.53
N GLY A 102 -11.79 10.96 5.91
CA GLY A 102 -12.78 11.81 6.58
C GLY A 102 -14.10 11.11 6.84
N THR A 103 -14.45 10.10 6.04
CA THR A 103 -15.70 9.34 6.23
C THR A 103 -15.51 8.19 7.21
N LEU A 104 -14.37 7.48 7.14
CA LEU A 104 -14.21 6.16 7.76
C LEU A 104 -13.35 6.14 9.03
N LYS A 105 -12.66 7.24 9.37
CA LYS A 105 -11.87 7.37 10.62
C LYS A 105 -12.61 8.12 11.74
N ASN A 106 -13.82 8.60 11.46
CA ASN A 106 -14.71 9.26 12.43
C ASN A 106 -15.74 8.28 12.97
#